data_AF-A0A0S7Y328-F1
#
_entry.id   AF-A0A0S7Y328-F1
#
_cell.length_a   1.000
_cell.length_b   1.000
_cell.length_c   1.000
_cell.angle_alpha   90.00
_cell.angle_beta   90.00
_cell.angle_gamma   90.00
#
_symmetry.space_group_name_H-M   'P 1'
#
loop_
_entity.id
_entity.type
_entity.pdbx_description
1 polymer ?
#
loop_
_entity_poly.entity_id
_entity_poly.type
_entity_poly.pdbx_seq_one_letter_code
_entity_poly.pdbx_strand_id
1 'polypeptide(L)'
;MNKIRIGIRRNLRYNNAILNNLIKLCSKNLILLSLVFLFPFCHMVFAATEISEFEKYMGKEYGPEYFFAIQGEVFGQAAPGVQAVYVNGKPVRIDKNLNFWTRVTLKEGQKYLEIETRYKGLHFIKRYLVIRHPKAPKVFKIHVPKQEFQKIIKTKPVPRKKIIKKPEPKPKPSFGFKDREFKDRYTVNALSQAIKADDYGIPLKSPDNTLQQLNELLRTPNFYDSWKEKKKNVFITEEMQRLIHETSGYRDKPFEELTRLQQLKIIRLNRLLIEATYPLLSPKSLPEGVEAPADAKWLGFEFVAELEPGKFFVVRRINGKYFGVILDAKSNRWFSLQEITRQEFKDLLEKGKFPSSFAP
;
A
#
# COMPACT_ATOMS: atom_id res chain seq x y z
N MET A 1 -42.69 13.33 -10.78
CA MET A 1 -41.86 12.59 -9.79
C MET A 1 -40.53 13.30 -9.63
N ASN A 2 -40.34 14.02 -8.51
CA ASN A 2 -39.12 14.81 -8.27
C ASN A 2 -37.95 13.89 -7.88
N LYS A 3 -36.93 13.80 -8.73
CA LYS A 3 -35.70 13.04 -8.48
C LYS A 3 -34.83 13.77 -7.46
N ILE A 4 -34.44 13.07 -6.40
CA ILE A 4 -33.48 13.53 -5.38
C ILE A 4 -32.09 13.63 -6.01
N ARG A 5 -31.39 14.78 -5.85
CA ARG A 5 -29.96 14.93 -6.17
C ARG A 5 -29.15 14.86 -4.87
N ILE A 6 -28.59 13.68 -4.56
CA ILE A 6 -27.62 13.51 -3.48
C ILE A 6 -26.22 13.62 -4.08
N GLY A 7 -25.44 14.57 -3.58
CA GLY A 7 -24.01 14.63 -3.87
C GLY A 7 -23.29 13.52 -3.12
N ILE A 8 -23.17 12.33 -3.72
CA ILE A 8 -22.35 11.25 -3.17
C ILE A 8 -20.91 11.48 -3.64
N ARG A 9 -20.01 11.82 -2.72
CA ARG A 9 -18.58 11.96 -3.00
C ARG A 9 -18.02 10.61 -3.46
N ARG A 10 -17.74 10.48 -4.77
CA ARG A 10 -16.93 9.41 -5.35
C ARG A 10 -15.60 9.99 -5.77
N ASN A 11 -14.49 9.37 -5.35
CA ASN A 11 -13.20 9.66 -5.94
C ASN A 11 -13.13 8.90 -7.28
N LEU A 12 -13.54 9.57 -8.37
CA LEU A 12 -13.39 9.08 -9.73
C LEU A 12 -12.55 10.12 -10.48
N ARG A 13 -11.34 9.75 -10.89
CA ARG A 13 -10.63 10.42 -11.98
C ARG A 13 -10.26 9.42 -13.08
N TYR A 14 -10.25 10.01 -14.26
CA TYR A 14 -10.33 9.45 -15.60
C TYR A 14 -9.36 8.31 -15.94
N ASN A 15 -9.83 7.46 -16.86
CA ASN A 15 -9.06 6.40 -17.49
C ASN A 15 -8.11 7.01 -18.53
N ASN A 16 -6.82 7.13 -18.20
CA ASN A 16 -5.77 7.64 -19.11
C ASN A 16 -5.65 6.86 -20.43
N ALA A 17 -6.26 5.67 -20.53
CA ALA A 17 -6.28 4.89 -21.77
C ALA A 17 -7.15 5.52 -22.87
N ILE A 18 -8.21 6.26 -22.53
CA ILE A 18 -9.11 6.88 -23.52
C ILE A 18 -8.52 8.18 -24.06
N LEU A 19 -7.88 8.99 -23.21
CA LEU A 19 -7.18 10.21 -23.62
C LEU A 19 -5.94 9.89 -24.47
N ASN A 20 -5.17 8.87 -24.10
CA ASN A 20 -4.02 8.42 -24.90
C ASN A 20 -4.43 7.78 -26.24
N ASN A 21 -5.61 7.13 -26.33
CA ASN A 21 -6.10 6.63 -27.61
C ASN A 21 -6.67 7.74 -28.51
N LEU A 22 -7.30 8.79 -27.95
CA LEU A 22 -7.75 9.97 -28.71
C LEU A 22 -6.57 10.80 -29.23
N ILE A 23 -5.53 11.02 -28.41
CA ILE A 23 -4.31 11.74 -28.83
C ILE A 23 -3.54 10.94 -29.90
N LYS A 24 -3.55 9.60 -29.81
CA LYS A 24 -2.91 8.70 -30.79
C LYS A 24 -3.74 8.51 -32.06
N LEU A 25 -5.04 8.84 -32.04
CA LEU A 25 -5.90 8.90 -33.24
C LEU A 25 -5.73 10.25 -33.96
N CYS A 26 -5.59 11.35 -33.21
CA CYS A 26 -5.34 12.68 -33.78
C CYS A 26 -3.93 12.84 -34.35
N SER A 27 -2.91 12.14 -33.83
CA SER A 27 -1.54 12.24 -34.35
C SER A 27 -1.25 11.35 -35.57
N LYS A 28 -2.16 10.43 -35.93
CA LYS A 28 -1.98 9.54 -37.09
C LYS A 28 -2.70 9.96 -38.36
N ASN A 29 -3.61 10.93 -38.28
CA ASN A 29 -4.39 11.42 -39.44
C ASN A 29 -4.16 12.90 -39.79
N LEU A 30 -3.13 13.55 -39.23
CA LEU A 30 -2.84 14.97 -39.49
C LEU A 30 -1.91 15.22 -40.70
N ILE A 31 -1.79 14.27 -41.64
CA ILE A 31 -1.01 14.45 -42.89
C ILE A 31 -1.89 14.27 -44.15
N LEU A 32 -3.18 13.94 -44.02
CA LEU A 32 -4.03 13.66 -45.19
C LEU A 32 -5.40 14.36 -45.17
N LEU A 33 -5.44 15.63 -44.77
CA LEU A 33 -6.64 16.45 -44.94
C LEU A 33 -6.31 17.91 -45.28
N SER A 34 -5.40 18.08 -46.24
CA SER A 34 -5.42 19.24 -47.13
C SER A 34 -6.26 18.87 -48.34
N LEU A 35 -7.26 19.69 -48.64
CA LEU A 35 -8.30 19.58 -49.68
C LEU A 35 -9.62 18.94 -49.24
N VAL A 36 -10.67 19.64 -49.65
CA VAL A 36 -12.10 19.31 -49.62
C VAL A 36 -12.83 19.60 -48.29
N PHE A 37 -13.23 20.87 -48.09
CA PHE A 37 -14.64 21.29 -48.23
C PHE A 37 -14.82 22.75 -47.77
N LEU A 38 -14.94 23.64 -48.77
CA LEU A 38 -15.71 24.87 -48.68
C LEU A 38 -17.20 24.49 -48.53
N PHE A 39 -17.86 24.86 -47.43
CA PHE A 39 -19.27 25.24 -47.40
C PHE A 39 -19.60 25.92 -46.06
N PRO A 40 -20.26 27.09 -46.04
CA PRO A 40 -20.67 27.77 -44.82
C PRO A 40 -22.02 27.20 -44.36
N PHE A 41 -22.05 26.51 -43.22
CA PHE A 41 -23.31 26.18 -42.56
C PHE A 41 -23.25 26.62 -41.10
N CYS A 42 -24.16 27.55 -40.79
CA CYS A 42 -24.58 27.89 -39.44
C CYS A 42 -24.89 26.64 -38.64
N HIS A 43 -24.13 26.38 -37.58
CA HIS A 43 -24.64 25.63 -36.44
C HIS A 43 -24.30 26.33 -35.14
N MET A 44 -25.35 26.50 -34.36
CA MET A 44 -25.40 27.17 -33.07
C MET A 44 -24.31 26.66 -32.13
N VAL A 45 -23.59 27.60 -31.53
CA VAL A 45 -22.82 27.38 -30.32
C VAL A 45 -23.81 27.17 -29.18
N PHE A 46 -24.31 25.94 -28.99
CA PHE A 46 -24.71 25.50 -27.66
C PHE A 46 -23.45 25.06 -26.94
N ALA A 47 -22.80 26.03 -26.30
CA ALA A 47 -21.81 25.73 -25.27
C ALA A 47 -22.52 24.89 -24.20
N ALA A 48 -22.10 23.63 -24.07
CA ALA A 48 -22.48 22.76 -22.97
C ALA A 48 -21.88 23.33 -21.66
N THR A 49 -22.57 24.30 -21.06
CA THR A 49 -22.41 24.69 -19.65
C THR A 49 -23.16 23.71 -18.74
N GLU A 50 -22.81 22.43 -18.84
CA GLU A 50 -23.05 21.45 -17.79
C GLU A 50 -21.71 20.83 -17.34
N ILE A 51 -20.71 21.69 -17.15
CA ILE A 51 -19.69 21.40 -16.15
C ILE A 51 -20.43 21.50 -14.82
N SER A 52 -20.82 20.34 -14.30
CA SER A 52 -21.76 20.22 -13.19
C SER A 52 -21.33 21.10 -12.02
N GLU A 53 -22.27 21.85 -11.44
CA GLU A 53 -22.07 22.60 -10.18
C GLU A 53 -21.35 21.78 -9.11
N PHE A 54 -21.40 20.44 -9.20
CA PHE A 54 -20.66 19.47 -8.39
C PHE A 54 -19.14 19.73 -8.31
N GLU A 55 -18.47 20.18 -9.38
CA GLU A 55 -17.03 20.45 -9.37
C GLU A 55 -16.67 21.72 -8.56
N LYS A 56 -17.64 22.63 -8.35
CA LYS A 56 -17.49 23.85 -7.54
C LYS A 56 -17.39 23.59 -6.03
N TYR A 57 -17.55 22.33 -5.60
CA TYR A 57 -17.63 21.94 -4.19
C TYR A 57 -16.41 21.15 -3.67
N MET A 58 -15.38 20.96 -4.50
CA MET A 58 -14.12 20.37 -4.07
C MET A 58 -13.35 21.37 -3.19
N GLY A 59 -13.38 21.18 -1.86
CA GLY A 59 -12.58 21.96 -0.91
C GLY A 59 -13.34 22.95 -0.02
N LYS A 60 -14.68 23.00 -0.08
CA LYS A 60 -15.48 23.83 0.84
C LYS A 60 -15.65 23.17 2.20
N GLU A 61 -15.36 23.90 3.26
CA GLU A 61 -15.81 23.54 4.61
C GLU A 61 -17.32 23.71 4.68
N TYR A 62 -18.03 22.64 5.03
CA TYR A 62 -19.48 22.69 5.23
C TYR A 62 -19.78 23.03 6.68
N GLY A 63 -20.56 24.09 6.89
CA GLY A 63 -21.03 24.48 8.21
C GLY A 63 -22.05 23.49 8.80
N PRO A 64 -22.37 23.61 10.10
CA PRO A 64 -23.32 22.74 10.80
C PRO A 64 -24.70 22.69 10.14
N GLU A 65 -25.11 23.76 9.46
CA GLU A 65 -26.37 23.86 8.72
C GLU A 65 -26.52 22.83 7.58
N TYR A 66 -25.42 22.20 7.14
CA TYR A 66 -25.44 21.13 6.13
C TYR A 66 -25.58 19.72 6.73
N PHE A 67 -25.69 19.61 8.06
CA PHE A 67 -25.69 18.34 8.79
C PHE A 67 -26.88 18.20 9.76
N PHE A 68 -28.03 18.83 9.45
CA PHE A 68 -29.30 18.66 10.18
C PHE A 68 -29.85 17.23 10.09
N ALA A 69 -30.58 16.74 11.10
CA ALA A 69 -31.07 15.36 11.13
C ALA A 69 -31.88 14.96 9.86
N ILE A 70 -31.60 13.79 9.30
CA ILE A 70 -32.22 13.32 8.05
C ILE A 70 -32.51 11.82 8.10
N GLN A 71 -33.61 11.42 7.47
CA GLN A 71 -33.95 10.00 7.28
C GLN A 71 -33.72 9.59 5.82
N GLY A 72 -33.42 8.32 5.59
CA GLY A 72 -33.20 7.82 4.24
C GLY A 72 -33.31 6.32 4.15
N GLU A 73 -33.19 5.83 2.92
CA GLU A 73 -33.21 4.41 2.60
C GLU A 73 -31.87 4.02 1.98
N VAL A 74 -31.30 2.93 2.48
CA VAL A 74 -30.11 2.29 1.92
C VAL A 74 -30.54 0.95 1.36
N PHE A 75 -30.31 0.74 0.07
CA PHE A 75 -30.56 -0.55 -0.57
C PHE A 75 -29.44 -0.91 -1.53
N GLY A 76 -29.22 -2.20 -1.69
CA GLY A 76 -28.19 -2.71 -2.57
C GLY A 76 -28.26 -4.21 -2.75
N GLN A 77 -27.32 -4.74 -3.53
CA GLN A 77 -27.17 -6.17 -3.74
C GLN A 77 -25.77 -6.60 -3.31
N ALA A 78 -25.71 -7.45 -2.30
CA ALA A 78 -24.49 -8.06 -1.83
C ALA A 78 -23.90 -9.03 -2.87
N ALA A 79 -22.60 -9.26 -2.75
CA ALA A 79 -21.93 -10.27 -3.54
C ALA A 79 -22.17 -11.70 -3.03
N PRO A 80 -22.10 -12.72 -3.90
CA PRO A 80 -22.14 -14.12 -3.45
C PRO A 80 -21.07 -14.41 -2.40
N GLY A 81 -21.47 -14.98 -1.27
CA GLY A 81 -20.59 -15.32 -0.14
C GLY A 81 -20.41 -14.22 0.91
N VAL A 82 -21.09 -13.07 0.78
CA VAL A 82 -21.19 -12.09 1.87
C VAL A 82 -21.94 -12.72 3.03
N GLN A 83 -21.36 -12.61 4.23
CA GLN A 83 -21.87 -13.20 5.46
C GLN A 83 -22.80 -12.25 6.20
N ALA A 84 -22.48 -10.95 6.20
CA ALA A 84 -23.29 -9.92 6.85
C ALA A 84 -23.04 -8.54 6.23
N VAL A 85 -24.07 -7.70 6.28
CA VAL A 85 -24.00 -6.27 5.96
C VAL A 85 -24.49 -5.49 7.19
N TYR A 86 -23.79 -4.42 7.53
CA TYR A 86 -24.19 -3.50 8.59
C TYR A 86 -24.28 -2.08 8.03
N VAL A 87 -25.28 -1.31 8.47
CA VAL A 87 -25.43 0.10 8.12
C VAL A 87 -25.43 0.90 9.42
N ASN A 88 -24.43 1.76 9.59
CA ASN A 88 -24.15 2.46 10.85
C ASN A 88 -24.12 1.51 12.06
N GLY A 89 -23.41 0.39 11.93
CA GLY A 89 -23.29 -0.63 12.97
C GLY A 89 -24.52 -1.51 13.19
N LYS A 90 -25.65 -1.25 12.52
CA LYS A 90 -26.86 -2.07 12.63
C LYS A 90 -26.89 -3.17 11.56
N PRO A 91 -27.08 -4.45 11.92
CA PRO A 91 -27.13 -5.53 10.95
C PRO A 91 -28.34 -5.36 10.01
N VAL A 92 -28.12 -5.64 8.73
CA VAL A 92 -29.15 -5.59 7.68
C VAL A 92 -29.37 -6.97 7.12
N ARG A 93 -30.64 -7.38 7.02
CA ARG A 93 -31.02 -8.68 6.46
C ARG A 93 -30.72 -8.71 4.97
N ILE A 94 -30.08 -9.79 4.54
CA ILE A 94 -29.82 -10.10 3.13
C ILE A 94 -30.84 -11.17 2.70
N ASP A 95 -31.57 -10.92 1.62
CA ASP A 95 -32.56 -11.86 1.08
C ASP A 95 -31.90 -12.99 0.25
N LYS A 96 -32.72 -13.92 -0.24
CA LYS A 96 -32.26 -15.05 -1.07
C LYS A 96 -31.62 -14.60 -2.40
N ASN A 97 -31.98 -13.43 -2.90
CA ASN A 97 -31.44 -12.81 -4.11
C ASN A 97 -30.23 -11.91 -3.83
N LEU A 98 -29.70 -11.98 -2.60
CA LEU A 98 -28.61 -11.16 -2.07
C LEU A 98 -28.93 -9.67 -1.98
N ASN A 99 -30.18 -9.25 -2.07
CA ASN A 99 -30.56 -7.86 -1.87
C ASN A 99 -30.65 -7.54 -0.38
N PHE A 100 -30.38 -6.30 -0.04
CA PHE A 100 -30.58 -5.76 1.31
C PHE A 100 -31.21 -4.39 1.22
N TRP A 101 -32.03 -4.05 2.22
CA TRP A 101 -32.69 -2.76 2.36
C TRP A 101 -32.82 -2.41 3.83
N THR A 102 -32.60 -1.14 4.18
CA THR A 102 -32.85 -0.63 5.53
C THR A 102 -33.16 0.87 5.51
N ARG A 103 -33.95 1.31 6.49
CA ARG A 103 -34.11 2.74 6.79
C ARG A 103 -33.02 3.18 7.74
N VAL A 104 -32.43 4.33 7.46
CA VAL A 104 -31.38 4.93 8.27
C VAL A 104 -31.76 6.35 8.65
N THR A 105 -31.46 6.71 9.90
CA THR A 105 -31.55 8.08 10.39
C THR A 105 -30.15 8.53 10.73
N LEU A 106 -29.70 9.63 10.14
CA LEU A 106 -28.48 10.32 10.55
C LEU A 106 -28.88 11.46 11.47
N LYS A 107 -28.35 11.47 12.69
CA LYS A 107 -28.60 12.52 13.67
C LYS A 107 -28.01 13.85 13.20
N GLU A 108 -28.41 14.93 13.87
CA GLU A 108 -27.75 16.22 13.72
C GLU A 108 -26.24 16.11 14.02
N GLY A 109 -25.41 16.73 13.20
CA GLY A 109 -23.95 16.65 13.29
C GLY A 109 -23.34 15.32 12.80
N GLN A 110 -24.12 14.26 12.61
CA GLN A 110 -23.61 12.98 12.10
C GLN A 110 -23.34 13.07 10.58
N LYS A 111 -22.07 13.19 10.18
CA LYS A 111 -21.69 13.46 8.79
C LYS A 111 -21.67 12.23 7.88
N TYR A 112 -21.45 11.05 8.44
CA TYR A 112 -21.13 9.84 7.67
C TYR A 112 -22.23 8.80 7.76
N LEU A 113 -22.53 8.19 6.61
CA LEU A 113 -23.18 6.89 6.51
C LEU A 113 -22.10 5.84 6.32
N GLU A 114 -22.09 4.83 7.18
CA GLU A 114 -21.15 3.73 7.13
C GLU A 114 -21.83 2.45 6.70
N ILE A 115 -21.26 1.77 5.71
CA ILE A 115 -21.68 0.45 5.27
C ILE A 115 -20.52 -0.51 5.50
N GLU A 116 -20.71 -1.42 6.45
CA GLU A 116 -19.79 -2.52 6.73
C GLU A 116 -20.27 -3.78 6.01
N THR A 117 -19.34 -4.53 5.40
CA THR A 117 -19.61 -5.82 4.76
C THR A 117 -18.60 -6.86 5.24
N ARG A 118 -19.10 -8.01 5.71
CA ARG A 118 -18.27 -9.16 6.10
C ARG A 118 -18.28 -10.23 5.02
N TYR A 119 -17.12 -10.64 4.55
CA TYR A 119 -16.97 -11.61 3.47
C TYR A 119 -15.77 -12.52 3.71
N LYS A 120 -16.00 -13.82 3.94
CA LYS A 120 -14.95 -14.83 4.12
C LYS A 120 -13.87 -14.43 5.15
N GLY A 121 -14.30 -13.86 6.28
CA GLY A 121 -13.39 -13.36 7.33
C GLY A 121 -12.71 -12.02 7.02
N LEU A 122 -13.03 -11.38 5.89
CA LEU A 122 -12.65 -10.01 5.58
C LEU A 122 -13.74 -9.04 6.06
N HIS A 123 -13.30 -7.86 6.46
CA HIS A 123 -14.13 -6.77 6.95
C HIS A 123 -13.89 -5.53 6.08
N PHE A 124 -14.93 -5.10 5.36
CA PHE A 124 -14.89 -3.92 4.49
C PHE A 124 -15.78 -2.85 5.08
N ILE A 125 -15.24 -1.64 5.29
CA ILE A 125 -16.00 -0.49 5.77
C ILE A 125 -15.95 0.60 4.71
N LYS A 126 -17.13 1.07 4.27
CA LYS A 126 -17.26 2.18 3.33
C LYS A 126 -18.01 3.32 3.97
N ARG A 127 -17.39 4.51 4.04
CA ARG A 127 -17.96 5.72 4.63
C ARG A 127 -18.36 6.70 3.53
N TYR A 128 -19.61 7.12 3.54
CA TYR A 128 -20.16 8.10 2.62
C TYR A 128 -20.41 9.39 3.39
N LEU A 129 -19.76 10.48 2.98
CA LEU A 129 -20.08 11.82 3.48
C LEU A 129 -21.44 12.26 2.90
N VAL A 130 -22.41 12.53 3.77
CA VAL A 130 -23.77 12.94 3.38
C VAL A 130 -23.92 14.42 3.62
N ILE A 131 -23.76 15.21 2.56
CA ILE A 131 -23.96 16.66 2.56
C ILE A 131 -25.44 16.96 2.32
N ARG A 132 -26.07 17.71 3.22
CA ARG A 132 -27.52 18.02 3.18
C ARG A 132 -27.67 19.49 2.88
N HIS A 133 -27.99 19.84 1.65
CA HIS A 133 -28.24 21.24 1.34
C HIS A 133 -29.47 21.73 2.14
N PRO A 134 -29.44 22.89 2.82
CA PRO A 134 -30.55 23.36 3.68
C PRO A 134 -31.90 23.44 2.96
N LYS A 135 -31.87 23.71 1.65
CA LYS A 135 -33.06 23.80 0.79
C LYS A 135 -33.50 22.45 0.19
N ALA A 136 -32.77 21.37 0.42
CA ALA A 136 -33.08 20.06 -0.15
C ALA A 136 -34.12 19.31 0.71
N PRO A 137 -34.90 18.38 0.12
CA PRO A 137 -35.79 17.51 0.87
C PRO A 137 -35.06 16.73 1.96
N LYS A 138 -35.70 16.54 3.12
CA LYS A 138 -35.14 15.81 4.28
C LYS A 138 -35.19 14.28 4.13
N VAL A 139 -35.10 13.78 2.90
CA VAL A 139 -35.07 12.35 2.59
C VAL A 139 -34.00 12.04 1.55
N PHE A 140 -33.33 10.90 1.69
CA PHE A 140 -32.33 10.45 0.72
C PHE A 140 -32.48 8.95 0.39
N LYS A 141 -32.01 8.55 -0.80
CA LYS A 141 -31.94 7.17 -1.25
C LYS A 141 -30.55 6.86 -1.76
N ILE A 142 -29.91 5.83 -1.20
CA ILE A 142 -28.59 5.36 -1.64
C ILE A 142 -28.75 3.96 -2.21
N HIS A 143 -28.36 3.83 -3.49
CA HIS A 143 -28.26 2.55 -4.17
C HIS A 143 -26.80 2.10 -4.19
N VAL A 144 -26.52 0.91 -3.64
CA VAL A 144 -25.20 0.27 -3.68
C VAL A 144 -25.22 -0.80 -4.79
N PRO A 145 -24.66 -0.51 -5.97
CA PRO A 145 -24.77 -1.42 -7.11
C PRO A 145 -23.88 -2.65 -6.94
N LYS A 146 -24.36 -3.81 -7.41
CA LYS A 146 -23.64 -5.10 -7.42
C LYS A 146 -22.20 -5.01 -7.95
N GLN A 147 -21.99 -4.17 -8.96
CA GLN A 147 -20.69 -3.97 -9.62
C GLN A 147 -19.63 -3.43 -8.65
N GLU A 148 -20.01 -2.64 -7.65
CA GLU A 148 -19.08 -2.14 -6.63
C GLU A 148 -18.52 -3.29 -5.79
N PHE A 149 -19.34 -4.30 -5.45
CA PHE A 149 -18.87 -5.50 -4.75
C PHE A 149 -18.06 -6.42 -5.64
N GLN A 150 -18.41 -6.54 -6.93
CA GLN A 150 -17.67 -7.39 -7.87
C GLN A 150 -16.23 -6.90 -8.10
N LYS A 151 -15.97 -5.58 -8.01
CA LYS A 151 -14.59 -5.05 -8.08
C LYS A 151 -13.72 -5.59 -6.95
N ILE A 152 -14.29 -5.80 -5.77
CA ILE A 152 -13.61 -6.33 -4.59
C ILE A 152 -13.29 -7.83 -4.75
N ILE A 153 -14.20 -8.58 -5.39
CA ILE A 153 -14.02 -10.03 -5.63
C ILE A 153 -13.08 -10.33 -6.81
N LYS A 154 -13.09 -9.48 -7.85
CA LYS A 154 -12.26 -9.67 -9.05
C LYS A 154 -10.76 -9.53 -8.80
N THR A 155 -10.37 -8.95 -7.66
CA THR A 155 -9.05 -9.21 -7.05
C THR A 155 -8.99 -10.68 -6.68
N LYS A 156 -8.59 -11.51 -7.66
CA LYS A 156 -8.55 -12.97 -7.52
C LYS A 156 -7.80 -13.29 -6.22
N PRO A 157 -8.40 -14.03 -5.26
CA PRO A 157 -7.59 -14.70 -4.26
C PRO A 157 -6.61 -15.58 -5.04
N VAL A 158 -5.32 -15.36 -4.84
CA VAL A 158 -4.25 -16.15 -5.49
C VAL A 158 -4.63 -17.62 -5.30
N PRO A 159 -4.84 -18.39 -6.38
CA PRO A 159 -5.29 -19.76 -6.25
C PRO A 159 -4.23 -20.53 -5.47
N ARG A 160 -4.57 -20.93 -4.24
CA ARG A 160 -3.79 -21.92 -3.51
C ARG A 160 -3.85 -23.20 -4.32
N LYS A 161 -2.76 -23.54 -5.01
CA LYS A 161 -2.54 -24.86 -5.57
C LYS A 161 -2.83 -25.88 -4.45
N LYS A 162 -3.86 -26.71 -4.65
CA LYS A 162 -4.02 -27.94 -3.89
C LYS A 162 -2.88 -28.87 -4.31
N ILE A 163 -1.78 -28.80 -3.57
CA ILE A 163 -0.80 -29.88 -3.52
C ILE A 163 -0.84 -30.35 -2.08
N ILE A 164 -1.43 -31.53 -1.87
CA ILE A 164 -1.21 -32.31 -0.65
C ILE A 164 0.24 -32.80 -0.75
N LYS A 165 1.17 -31.97 -0.32
CA LYS A 165 2.49 -32.36 0.14
C LYS A 165 2.60 -31.83 1.56
N LYS A 166 3.09 -32.68 2.45
CA LYS A 166 3.52 -32.36 3.82
C LYS A 166 4.04 -30.91 3.85
N PRO A 167 3.52 -30.03 4.74
CA PRO A 167 3.84 -28.61 4.68
C PRO A 167 5.35 -28.45 4.70
N GLU A 168 5.91 -28.00 3.58
CA GLU A 168 7.29 -27.55 3.56
C GLU A 168 7.41 -26.47 4.65
N PRO A 169 8.46 -26.55 5.50
CA PRO A 169 8.65 -25.57 6.56
C PRO A 169 8.58 -24.18 5.94
N LYS A 170 7.72 -23.32 6.48
CA LYS A 170 7.56 -21.93 6.01
C LYS A 170 8.93 -21.34 5.69
N PRO A 171 9.12 -20.70 4.52
CA PRO A 171 10.42 -20.17 4.13
C PRO A 171 10.92 -19.27 5.25
N LYS A 172 11.99 -19.72 5.91
CA LYS A 172 12.56 -19.02 7.06
C LYS A 172 13.04 -17.66 6.53
N PRO A 173 12.79 -16.55 7.26
CA PRO A 173 13.37 -15.26 6.89
C PRO A 173 14.88 -15.43 6.81
N SER A 174 15.43 -15.21 5.62
CA SER A 174 16.85 -15.26 5.34
C SER A 174 17.29 -13.86 4.94
N PHE A 175 18.12 -13.23 5.77
CA PHE A 175 18.77 -11.96 5.46
C PHE A 175 19.90 -12.08 4.42
N GLY A 176 20.15 -13.30 3.93
CA GLY A 176 21.07 -13.54 2.83
C GLY A 176 20.59 -12.90 1.53
N PHE A 177 21.54 -12.60 0.65
CA PHE A 177 21.27 -12.17 -0.72
C PHE A 177 20.50 -13.24 -1.49
N LYS A 178 19.53 -12.80 -2.31
CA LYS A 178 18.76 -13.62 -3.24
C LYS A 178 19.03 -13.20 -4.68
N ASP A 179 19.00 -14.13 -5.64
CA ASP A 179 19.22 -13.83 -7.06
C ASP A 179 18.37 -12.67 -7.57
N ARG A 180 17.11 -12.61 -7.11
CA ARG A 180 16.16 -11.56 -7.49
C ARG A 180 16.53 -10.14 -7.05
N GLU A 181 17.42 -9.99 -6.08
CA GLU A 181 17.92 -8.69 -5.60
C GLU A 181 18.98 -8.13 -6.56
N PHE A 182 19.71 -8.99 -7.27
CA PHE A 182 20.70 -8.63 -8.27
C PHE A 182 20.09 -8.52 -9.66
N LYS A 183 19.09 -7.63 -9.79
CA LYS A 183 18.49 -7.26 -11.07
C LYS A 183 18.88 -5.82 -11.43
N ASP A 184 18.75 -5.51 -12.71
CA ASP A 184 18.98 -4.18 -13.28
C ASP A 184 20.44 -3.70 -13.15
N ARG A 185 20.75 -2.89 -12.12
CA ARG A 185 22.04 -2.19 -11.99
C ARG A 185 23.06 -2.94 -11.12
N TYR A 186 22.63 -3.94 -10.37
CA TYR A 186 23.49 -4.71 -9.48
C TYR A 186 23.84 -6.06 -10.09
N THR A 187 25.10 -6.45 -10.02
CA THR A 187 25.54 -7.80 -10.41
C THR A 187 26.33 -8.44 -9.28
N VAL A 188 26.13 -9.76 -9.08
CA VAL A 188 26.87 -10.55 -8.09
C VAL A 188 28.37 -10.44 -8.33
N ASN A 189 28.79 -10.51 -9.60
CA ASN A 189 30.19 -10.41 -10.00
C ASN A 189 30.82 -9.07 -9.59
N ALA A 190 30.18 -7.93 -9.91
CA ALA A 190 30.74 -6.62 -9.58
C ALA A 190 30.89 -6.42 -8.06
N LEU A 191 29.90 -6.82 -7.27
CA LEU A 191 29.99 -6.73 -5.80
C LEU A 191 31.07 -7.66 -5.25
N SER A 192 31.16 -8.90 -5.74
CA SER A 192 32.16 -9.87 -5.28
C SER A 192 33.58 -9.41 -5.60
N GLN A 193 33.82 -8.86 -6.79
CA GLN A 193 35.11 -8.31 -7.18
C GLN A 193 35.51 -7.11 -6.32
N ALA A 194 34.57 -6.20 -6.03
CA ALA A 194 34.84 -5.05 -5.15
C ALA A 194 35.21 -5.48 -3.72
N ILE A 195 34.51 -6.49 -3.19
CA ILE A 195 34.81 -7.07 -1.87
C ILE A 195 36.19 -7.75 -1.88
N LYS A 196 36.51 -8.51 -2.93
CA LYS A 196 37.80 -9.20 -3.06
C LYS A 196 38.97 -8.21 -3.16
N ALA A 197 38.78 -7.10 -3.87
CA ALA A 197 39.79 -6.06 -4.02
C ALA A 197 40.17 -5.38 -2.68
N ASP A 198 39.25 -5.33 -1.72
CA ASP A 198 39.51 -4.77 -0.38
C ASP A 198 40.30 -5.73 0.53
N ASP A 199 40.38 -7.01 0.16
CA ASP A 199 41.12 -8.07 0.85
C ASP A 199 40.97 -8.05 2.38
N TYR A 200 39.82 -8.51 2.84
CA TYR A 200 39.51 -8.63 4.26
C TYR A 200 40.25 -9.79 4.96
N GLY A 201 41.11 -10.55 4.25
CA GLY A 201 41.86 -11.68 4.82
C GLY A 201 40.98 -12.83 5.29
N ILE A 202 39.76 -12.98 4.75
CA ILE A 202 38.81 -14.02 5.14
C ILE A 202 38.83 -15.14 4.09
N PRO A 203 39.23 -16.36 4.45
CA PRO A 203 39.16 -17.49 3.54
C PRO A 203 37.70 -17.93 3.36
N LEU A 204 37.21 -17.90 2.13
CA LEU A 204 35.89 -18.40 1.75
C LEU A 204 36.05 -19.69 0.94
N LYS A 205 35.17 -20.67 1.18
CA LYS A 205 35.21 -21.99 0.52
C LYS A 205 34.43 -22.00 -0.79
N SER A 206 33.43 -21.13 -0.92
CA SER A 206 32.57 -21.08 -2.10
C SER A 206 33.31 -20.49 -3.31
N PRO A 207 32.93 -20.89 -4.54
CA PRO A 207 33.56 -20.37 -5.75
C PRO A 207 33.43 -18.84 -5.86
N ASP A 208 34.48 -18.22 -6.41
CA ASP A 208 34.53 -16.78 -6.63
C ASP A 208 33.38 -16.26 -7.50
N ASN A 209 32.93 -15.05 -7.20
CA ASN A 209 31.91 -14.31 -7.96
C ASN A 209 30.53 -14.99 -7.99
N THR A 210 30.21 -15.78 -6.96
CA THR A 210 28.91 -16.46 -6.83
C THR A 210 28.06 -15.88 -5.72
N LEU A 211 26.73 -16.06 -5.82
CA LEU A 211 25.80 -15.68 -4.75
C LEU A 211 26.10 -16.46 -3.46
N GLN A 212 26.60 -17.68 -3.61
CA GLN A 212 26.99 -18.53 -2.49
C GLN A 212 28.17 -17.92 -1.72
N GLN A 213 29.18 -17.39 -2.41
CA GLN A 213 30.31 -16.69 -1.78
C GLN A 213 29.85 -15.46 -0.98
N LEU A 214 28.97 -14.64 -1.54
CA LEU A 214 28.42 -13.48 -0.82
C LEU A 214 27.65 -13.91 0.44
N ASN A 215 26.85 -14.97 0.33
CA ASN A 215 26.10 -15.50 1.47
C ASN A 215 26.98 -16.23 2.50
N GLU A 216 28.11 -16.79 2.10
CA GLU A 216 29.12 -17.32 3.01
C GLU A 216 29.78 -16.19 3.80
N LEU A 217 30.18 -15.11 3.12
CA LEU A 217 30.73 -13.92 3.78
C LEU A 217 29.74 -13.32 4.80
N LEU A 218 28.45 -13.27 4.47
CA LEU A 218 27.43 -12.83 5.43
C LEU A 218 27.35 -13.72 6.67
N ARG A 219 27.75 -14.99 6.59
CA ARG A 219 27.77 -15.94 7.71
C ARG A 219 29.09 -15.94 8.47
N THR A 220 30.09 -15.19 8.05
CA THR A 220 31.39 -15.12 8.73
C THR A 220 31.29 -14.26 10.01
N PRO A 221 31.37 -14.82 11.22
CA PRO A 221 31.09 -14.08 12.46
C PRO A 221 32.07 -12.94 12.74
N ASN A 222 33.34 -13.12 12.38
CA ASN A 222 34.41 -12.13 12.56
C ASN A 222 34.56 -11.15 11.38
N PHE A 223 33.62 -11.13 10.41
CA PHE A 223 33.71 -10.22 9.26
C PHE A 223 33.77 -8.76 9.68
N TYR A 224 32.98 -8.35 10.68
CA TYR A 224 33.01 -6.98 11.21
C TYR A 224 34.40 -6.57 11.69
N ASP A 225 35.11 -7.45 12.39
CA ASP A 225 36.41 -7.13 12.99
C ASP A 225 37.46 -6.93 11.88
N SER A 226 37.48 -7.79 10.85
CA SER A 226 38.30 -7.57 9.64
C SER A 226 37.91 -6.31 8.86
N TRP A 227 36.60 -6.06 8.74
CA TRP A 227 36.07 -4.90 8.01
C TRP A 227 36.47 -3.59 8.67
N LYS A 228 36.40 -3.51 10.01
CA LYS A 228 36.70 -2.32 10.80
C LYS A 228 38.14 -1.84 10.61
N GLU A 229 39.09 -2.77 10.51
CA GLU A 229 40.50 -2.43 10.29
C GLU A 229 40.73 -1.76 8.93
N LYS A 230 39.97 -2.18 7.91
CA LYS A 230 40.09 -1.69 6.52
C LYS A 230 39.24 -0.45 6.24
N LYS A 231 38.08 -0.30 6.88
CA LYS A 231 37.03 0.67 6.50
C LYS A 231 36.69 1.66 7.63
N LYS A 232 37.68 2.44 8.05
CA LYS A 232 37.55 3.43 9.15
C LYS A 232 36.61 4.61 8.85
N ASN A 233 36.37 4.91 7.57
CA ASN A 233 35.62 6.10 7.14
C ASN A 233 34.16 5.83 6.76
N VAL A 234 33.67 4.59 6.92
CA VAL A 234 32.27 4.28 6.61
C VAL A 234 31.38 4.69 7.78
N PHE A 235 30.30 5.43 7.46
CA PHE A 235 29.33 5.87 8.46
C PHE A 235 28.59 4.68 9.09
N ILE A 236 28.62 4.60 10.42
CA ILE A 236 27.92 3.57 11.20
C ILE A 236 26.58 4.12 11.68
N THR A 237 25.48 3.49 11.28
CA THR A 237 24.13 3.86 11.74
C THR A 237 23.87 3.36 13.17
N GLU A 238 22.85 3.89 13.83
CA GLU A 238 22.43 3.41 15.17
C GLU A 238 22.09 1.91 15.18
N GLU A 239 21.46 1.39 14.11
CA GLU A 239 21.15 -0.05 13.97
C GLU A 239 22.44 -0.88 13.92
N MET A 240 23.43 -0.43 13.13
CA MET A 240 24.72 -1.10 13.04
C MET A 240 25.46 -1.06 14.38
N GLN A 241 25.48 0.10 15.05
CA GLN A 241 26.11 0.25 16.37
C GLN A 241 25.50 -0.71 17.40
N ARG A 242 24.16 -0.82 17.43
CA ARG A 242 23.44 -1.78 18.28
C ARG A 242 23.85 -3.21 17.96
N LEU A 243 23.84 -3.61 16.69
CA LEU A 243 24.21 -4.97 16.28
C LEU A 243 25.68 -5.29 16.55
N ILE A 244 26.59 -4.31 16.40
CA ILE A 244 28.01 -4.45 16.76
C ILE A 244 28.14 -4.78 18.25
N HIS A 245 27.42 -4.06 19.11
CA HIS A 245 27.41 -4.33 20.54
C HIS A 245 26.80 -5.71 20.85
N GLU A 246 25.61 -5.99 20.32
CA GLU A 246 24.88 -7.24 20.58
C GLU A 246 25.59 -8.50 20.06
N THR A 247 26.41 -8.38 19.02
CA THR A 247 27.16 -9.52 18.44
C THR A 247 28.51 -9.76 19.09
N SER A 248 29.07 -8.76 19.79
CA SER A 248 30.44 -8.79 20.31
C SER A 248 30.78 -10.03 21.16
N GLY A 249 29.84 -10.54 21.96
CA GLY A 249 30.07 -11.69 22.84
C GLY A 249 30.05 -13.07 22.18
N TYR A 250 29.92 -13.15 20.85
CA TYR A 250 29.91 -14.43 20.13
C TYR A 250 30.46 -14.36 18.69
N ARG A 251 31.20 -13.30 18.32
CA ARG A 251 31.86 -13.22 16.98
C ARG A 251 33.08 -14.13 16.84
N ASP A 252 33.60 -14.63 17.95
CA ASP A 252 34.71 -15.58 18.06
C ASP A 252 34.28 -17.04 17.89
N LYS A 253 32.98 -17.32 17.93
CA LYS A 253 32.43 -18.68 17.84
C LYS A 253 32.13 -19.07 16.38
N PRO A 254 32.22 -20.37 16.03
CA PRO A 254 31.76 -20.87 14.73
C PRO A 254 30.28 -20.52 14.49
N PHE A 255 29.93 -20.14 13.26
CA PHE A 255 28.58 -19.68 12.93
C PHE A 255 27.51 -20.75 13.20
N GLU A 256 27.84 -22.02 12.97
CA GLU A 256 26.98 -23.17 13.16
C GLU A 256 26.64 -23.44 14.63
N GLU A 257 27.50 -23.00 15.56
CA GLU A 257 27.29 -23.16 17.01
C GLU A 257 26.41 -22.05 17.59
N LEU A 258 26.17 -20.99 16.83
CA LEU A 258 25.34 -19.87 17.26
C LEU A 258 23.85 -20.26 17.28
N THR A 259 23.11 -19.70 18.24
CA THR A 259 21.65 -19.78 18.20
C THR A 259 21.11 -19.11 16.95
N ARG A 260 19.93 -19.52 16.50
CA ARG A 260 19.29 -18.94 15.31
C ARG A 260 19.17 -17.41 15.38
N LEU A 261 18.88 -16.84 16.55
CA LEU A 261 18.77 -15.40 16.71
C LEU A 261 20.13 -14.71 16.55
N GLN A 262 21.19 -15.29 17.12
CA GLN A 262 22.56 -14.79 16.97
C GLN A 262 23.03 -14.85 15.51
N GLN A 263 22.77 -15.97 14.82
CA GLN A 263 23.04 -16.11 13.39
C GLN A 263 22.37 -15.01 12.55
N LEU A 264 21.10 -14.72 12.82
CA LEU A 264 20.37 -13.66 12.11
C LEU A 264 20.98 -12.28 12.37
N LYS A 265 21.41 -11.98 13.60
CA LYS A 265 22.07 -10.72 13.95
C LYS A 265 23.42 -10.55 13.23
N ILE A 266 24.23 -11.61 13.14
CA ILE A 266 25.48 -11.61 12.38
C ILE A 266 25.22 -11.35 10.90
N ILE A 267 24.32 -12.11 10.27
CA ILE A 267 23.99 -11.92 8.85
C ILE A 267 23.48 -10.50 8.60
N ARG A 268 22.62 -9.99 9.48
CA ARG A 268 22.06 -8.63 9.36
C ARG A 268 23.16 -7.57 9.46
N LEU A 269 24.03 -7.67 10.46
CA LEU A 269 25.16 -6.76 10.62
C LEU A 269 26.06 -6.78 9.39
N ASN A 270 26.50 -7.96 8.97
CA ASN A 270 27.38 -8.15 7.83
C ASN A 270 26.76 -7.59 6.55
N ARG A 271 25.43 -7.75 6.38
CA ARG A 271 24.70 -7.22 5.24
C ARG A 271 24.67 -5.69 5.23
N LEU A 272 24.41 -5.06 6.37
CA LEU A 272 24.42 -3.60 6.51
C LEU A 272 25.81 -3.00 6.26
N LEU A 273 26.87 -3.67 6.73
CA LEU A 273 28.26 -3.25 6.47
C LEU A 273 28.58 -3.24 4.97
N ILE A 274 28.19 -4.30 4.25
CA ILE A 274 28.36 -4.38 2.79
C ILE A 274 27.56 -3.29 2.07
N GLU A 275 26.29 -3.07 2.46
CA GLU A 275 25.46 -2.01 1.87
C GLU A 275 26.01 -0.60 2.08
N ALA A 276 26.53 -0.33 3.29
CA ALA A 276 27.15 0.95 3.61
C ALA A 276 28.48 1.17 2.88
N THR A 277 29.25 0.10 2.69
CA THR A 277 30.58 0.16 2.03
C THR A 277 30.46 0.26 0.51
N TYR A 278 29.48 -0.43 -0.09
CA TYR A 278 29.30 -0.50 -1.56
C TYR A 278 27.89 -0.08 -1.99
N PRO A 279 27.46 1.16 -1.72
CA PRO A 279 26.08 1.59 -1.94
C PRO A 279 25.64 1.55 -3.41
N LEU A 280 26.60 1.61 -4.35
CA LEU A 280 26.33 1.54 -5.80
C LEU A 280 26.32 0.11 -6.35
N LEU A 281 26.86 -0.87 -5.62
CA LEU A 281 27.04 -2.25 -6.09
C LEU A 281 26.19 -3.25 -5.30
N SER A 282 25.75 -2.87 -4.09
CA SER A 282 24.98 -3.73 -3.20
C SER A 282 23.49 -3.40 -3.25
N PRO A 283 22.60 -4.38 -3.48
CA PRO A 283 21.17 -4.18 -3.33
C PRO A 283 20.84 -3.89 -1.86
N LYS A 284 19.94 -2.92 -1.63
CA LYS A 284 19.53 -2.55 -0.27
C LYS A 284 18.60 -3.60 0.34
N SER A 285 18.89 -3.99 1.57
CA SER A 285 18.00 -4.82 2.38
C SER A 285 16.83 -3.98 2.87
N LEU A 286 15.66 -4.61 2.98
CA LEU A 286 14.51 -3.97 3.61
C LEU A 286 14.82 -3.76 5.11
N PRO A 287 14.34 -2.66 5.72
CA PRO A 287 14.53 -2.44 7.14
C PRO A 287 13.97 -3.62 7.95
N GLU A 288 14.64 -3.97 9.04
CA GLU A 288 14.18 -5.02 9.95
C GLU A 288 12.75 -4.72 10.41
N GLY A 289 11.85 -5.68 10.22
CA GLY A 289 10.41 -5.50 10.45
C GLY A 289 9.59 -5.03 9.24
N VAL A 290 10.16 -4.88 8.04
CA VAL A 290 9.43 -4.52 6.80
C VAL A 290 9.27 -5.75 5.87
N GLU A 291 9.38 -6.97 6.38
CA GLU A 291 8.82 -8.12 5.66
C GLU A 291 7.29 -8.03 5.72
N ALA A 292 6.67 -7.65 4.59
CA ALA A 292 5.26 -7.90 4.39
C ALA A 292 5.04 -9.42 4.61
N PRO A 293 4.21 -9.84 5.57
CA PRO A 293 3.99 -11.25 5.80
C PRO A 293 3.49 -11.85 4.48
N ALA A 294 4.17 -12.86 3.97
CA ALA A 294 3.80 -13.56 2.72
C ALA A 294 2.37 -14.16 2.79
N ASP A 295 1.80 -14.18 3.99
CA ASP A 295 0.49 -14.67 4.37
C ASP A 295 -0.24 -13.67 5.30
N ALA A 296 0.00 -12.37 5.17
CA ALA A 296 -0.64 -11.31 5.95
C ALA A 296 -2.17 -11.34 5.80
N LYS A 297 -2.84 -12.10 6.68
CA LYS A 297 -4.11 -11.65 7.23
C LYS A 297 -3.86 -10.23 7.70
N TRP A 298 -4.71 -9.28 7.33
CA TRP A 298 -4.67 -7.87 7.70
C TRP A 298 -4.70 -7.57 9.22
N LEU A 299 -4.50 -8.60 10.06
CA LEU A 299 -4.29 -8.53 11.50
C LEU A 299 -2.92 -7.90 11.77
N GLY A 300 -2.91 -6.62 12.16
CA GLY A 300 -1.69 -5.90 12.55
C GLY A 300 -1.64 -4.43 12.12
N PHE A 301 -2.55 -3.99 11.26
CA PHE A 301 -2.70 -2.57 10.92
C PHE A 301 -3.84 -1.96 11.75
N GLU A 302 -3.55 -0.85 12.41
CA GLU A 302 -4.55 -0.09 13.18
C GLU A 302 -5.35 0.85 12.27
N PHE A 303 -4.82 1.18 11.09
CA PHE A 303 -5.49 2.06 10.14
C PHE A 303 -5.13 1.71 8.70
N VAL A 304 -6.11 1.87 7.81
CA VAL A 304 -5.95 1.76 6.36
C VAL A 304 -6.76 2.88 5.70
N ALA A 305 -6.12 3.69 4.88
CA ALA A 305 -6.76 4.66 4.01
C ALA A 305 -6.26 4.49 2.57
N GLU A 306 -7.16 4.52 1.60
CA GLU A 306 -6.77 4.59 0.20
C GLU A 306 -6.40 6.03 -0.14
N LEU A 307 -5.14 6.26 -0.53
CA LEU A 307 -4.61 7.56 -0.96
C LEU A 307 -5.07 7.86 -2.39
N GLU A 308 -4.86 6.90 -3.27
CA GLU A 308 -5.21 6.91 -4.69
C GLU A 308 -5.68 5.49 -5.06
N PRO A 309 -6.43 5.29 -6.16
CA PRO A 309 -6.87 3.97 -6.58
C PRO A 309 -5.72 2.95 -6.67
N GLY A 310 -5.71 2.00 -5.72
CA GLY A 310 -4.67 0.98 -5.58
C GLY A 310 -3.42 1.39 -4.79
N LYS A 311 -3.38 2.58 -4.17
CA LYS A 311 -2.35 2.96 -3.19
C LYS A 311 -2.98 3.15 -1.82
N PHE A 312 -2.54 2.36 -0.86
CA PHE A 312 -3.07 2.35 0.50
C PHE A 312 -2.03 2.88 1.46
N PHE A 313 -2.37 3.92 2.20
CA PHE A 313 -1.66 4.22 3.43
C PHE A 313 -2.15 3.29 4.53
N VAL A 314 -1.22 2.58 5.15
CA VAL A 314 -1.52 1.72 6.30
C VAL A 314 -0.66 2.13 7.47
N VAL A 315 -1.25 2.10 8.67
CA VAL A 315 -0.52 2.34 9.91
C VAL A 315 -0.52 1.06 10.72
N ARG A 316 0.65 0.66 11.19
CA ARG A 316 0.83 -0.44 12.12
C ARG A 316 1.42 0.06 13.42
N ARG A 317 1.10 -0.62 14.52
CA ARG A 317 1.71 -0.34 15.82
C ARG A 317 2.74 -1.40 16.17
N ILE A 318 3.97 -0.98 16.46
CA ILE A 318 5.08 -1.86 16.85
C ILE A 318 5.69 -1.28 18.12
N ASN A 319 5.71 -2.06 19.20
CA ASN A 319 6.28 -1.66 20.50
C ASN A 319 5.74 -0.31 20.99
N GLY A 320 4.43 -0.08 20.86
CA GLY A 320 3.79 1.15 21.30
C GLY A 320 3.90 2.34 20.34
N LYS A 321 4.77 2.27 19.33
CA LYS A 321 5.00 3.30 18.31
C LYS A 321 4.20 3.02 17.03
N TYR A 322 3.86 4.06 16.29
CA TYR A 322 3.08 3.97 15.07
C TYR A 322 3.97 4.14 13.84
N PHE A 323 3.81 3.27 12.85
CA PHE A 323 4.60 3.31 11.62
C PHE A 323 3.67 3.35 10.42
N GLY A 324 3.90 4.34 9.57
CA GLY A 324 3.22 4.47 8.30
C GLY A 324 3.87 3.62 7.21
N VAL A 325 3.07 3.04 6.32
CA VAL A 325 3.56 2.37 5.11
C VAL A 325 2.60 2.67 3.97
N ILE A 326 3.11 2.97 2.78
CA ILE A 326 2.29 3.02 1.56
C ILE A 326 2.42 1.68 0.83
N LEU A 327 1.30 1.00 0.63
CA LEU A 327 1.18 -0.15 -0.25
C LEU A 327 0.68 0.32 -1.62
N ASP A 328 1.49 0.18 -2.66
CA ASP A 328 1.00 0.21 -4.03
C ASP A 328 0.59 -1.20 -4.45
N ALA A 329 -0.72 -1.45 -4.47
CA ALA A 329 -1.33 -2.72 -4.81
C ALA A 329 -1.15 -3.12 -6.28
N LYS A 330 -0.86 -2.18 -7.20
CA LYS A 330 -0.59 -2.52 -8.61
C LYS A 330 0.79 -3.15 -8.77
N SER A 331 1.78 -2.56 -8.12
CA SER A 331 3.17 -3.04 -8.17
C SER A 331 3.51 -4.03 -7.05
N ASN A 332 2.61 -4.18 -6.07
CA ASN A 332 2.82 -4.92 -4.82
C ASN A 332 4.07 -4.44 -4.06
N ARG A 333 4.35 -3.14 -4.12
CA ARG A 333 5.49 -2.51 -3.46
C ARG A 333 5.04 -1.82 -2.18
N TRP A 334 5.85 -1.97 -1.14
CA TRP A 334 5.66 -1.32 0.15
C TRP A 334 6.72 -0.24 0.30
N PHE A 335 6.27 1.00 0.48
CA PHE A 335 7.12 2.13 0.78
C PHE A 335 7.00 2.37 2.27
N SER A 336 8.00 1.87 3.01
CA SER A 336 8.06 2.11 4.44
C SER A 336 8.22 3.59 4.67
N LEU A 337 7.39 4.15 5.53
CA LEU A 337 7.51 5.53 5.95
C LEU A 337 8.05 5.58 7.37
N GLN A 338 8.42 6.78 7.76
CA GLN A 338 8.97 7.05 9.08
C GLN A 338 7.93 6.76 10.18
N GLU A 339 8.45 6.68 11.41
CA GLU A 339 7.61 6.66 12.61
C GLU A 339 6.68 7.88 12.60
N ILE A 340 5.39 7.67 12.84
CA ILE A 340 4.41 8.74 13.02
C ILE A 340 4.10 8.88 14.50
N THR A 341 4.00 10.11 14.97
CA THR A 341 3.68 10.36 16.38
C THR A 341 2.25 9.94 16.70
N ARG A 342 1.96 9.68 17.98
CA ARG A 342 0.59 9.40 18.44
C ARG A 342 -0.38 10.55 18.09
N GLN A 343 0.11 11.78 18.12
CA GLN A 343 -0.68 12.97 17.77
C GLN A 343 -0.97 13.01 16.27
N GLU A 344 0.02 12.76 15.40
CA GLU A 344 -0.20 12.66 13.95
C GLU A 344 -1.15 11.52 13.60
N PHE A 345 -1.04 10.37 14.28
CA PHE A 345 -2.00 9.27 14.11
C PHE A 345 -3.42 9.67 14.51
N LYS A 346 -3.58 10.39 15.63
CA LYS A 346 -4.88 10.91 16.06
C LYS A 346 -5.43 11.93 15.06
N ASP A 347 -4.61 12.86 14.58
CA ASP A 347 -5.01 13.85 13.57
C ASP A 347 -5.36 13.20 12.23
N LEU A 348 -4.69 12.12 11.86
CA LEU A 348 -5.04 11.30 10.69
C LEU A 348 -6.42 10.64 10.87
N LEU A 349 -6.70 10.03 12.02
CA LEU A 349 -7.97 9.36 12.30
C LEU A 349 -9.15 10.34 12.36
N GLU A 350 -8.96 11.47 13.04
CA GLU A 350 -10.05 12.41 13.37
C GLU A 350 -10.25 13.47 12.28
N LYS A 351 -9.16 13.97 11.69
CA LYS A 351 -9.17 15.11 10.77
C LYS A 351 -8.81 14.70 9.34
N GLY A 352 -8.37 13.46 9.11
CA GLY A 352 -7.84 13.03 7.81
C GLY A 352 -6.57 13.78 7.42
N LYS A 353 -5.87 14.40 8.38
CA LYS A 353 -4.65 15.16 8.13
C LYS A 353 -3.48 14.19 8.08
N PHE A 354 -2.82 14.10 6.93
CA PHE A 354 -1.62 13.28 6.82
C PHE A 354 -0.49 13.87 7.69
N PRO A 355 0.37 13.02 8.27
CA PRO A 355 1.55 13.46 9.00
C PRO A 355 2.37 14.48 8.19
N SER A 356 2.99 15.45 8.83
CA SER A 356 3.88 16.38 8.10
C SER A 356 5.12 15.68 7.56
N SER A 357 5.54 14.58 8.21
CA SER A 357 6.56 13.63 7.74
C SER A 357 6.18 12.91 6.44
N PHE A 358 4.96 13.14 5.95
CA PHE A 358 4.36 12.54 4.76
C PHE A 358 4.33 13.48 3.54
N ALA A 359 4.77 14.73 3.69
CA ALA A 359 4.85 15.65 2.57
C ALA A 359 5.84 15.08 1.53
N PRO A 360 5.40 14.83 0.28
CA PRO A 360 6.25 14.27 -0.78
C PRO A 360 7.41 15.19 -1.16
#